data_AF-A0A512ITJ2-F1
#
_entry.id   AF-A0A512ITJ2-F1
#
_cell.length_a   1.000
_cell.length_b   1.000
_cell.length_c   1.000
_cell.angle_alpha   90.00
_cell.angle_beta   90.00
_cell.angle_gamma   90.00
#
_symmetry.space_group_name_H-M   'P 1'
#
loop_
_entity.id
_entity.type
_entity.pdbx_description
1 polymer ?
#
loop_
_entity_poly.entity_id
_entity_poly.type
_entity_poly.pdbx_seq_one_letter_code
_entity_poly.pdbx_strand_id
1 'polypeptide(L)' 'MPFAIKYRRVDRRSEPSLETLAVDIENHDEAKALVDRLAGSYAQNGRHAPPMRWFRNRAGLHLIWAQQQ' A
#
# COMPACT_ATOMS: atom_id res chain seq x y z
N MET A 1 -17.90 -4.70 -6.28
CA MET A 1 -17.34 -4.62 -4.91
C MET A 1 -16.20 -3.63 -4.96
N PRO A 2 -16.21 -2.59 -4.10
CA PRO A 2 -15.17 -1.57 -4.11
C PRO A 2 -13.83 -2.13 -3.63
N PHE A 3 -12.76 -1.40 -3.92
CA PHE A 3 -11.42 -1.66 -3.46
C PHE A 3 -11.03 -0.67 -2.35
N ALA A 4 -10.19 -1.15 -1.44
CA ALA A 4 -9.53 -0.35 -0.43
C ALA A 4 -8.01 -0.37 -0.64
N ILE A 5 -7.35 0.73 -0.30
CA ILE A 5 -5.89 0.77 -0.20
C ILE A 5 -5.49 0.42 1.22
N LYS A 6 -4.79 -0.69 1.35
CA LYS A 6 -4.25 -1.18 2.62
C LYS A 6 -2.77 -0.87 2.70
N TYR A 7 -2.30 -0.57 3.90
CA TYR A 7 -0.87 -0.44 4.17
C TYR A 7 -0.48 -1.05 5.50
N ARG A 8 0.76 -1.52 5.62
CA ARG A 8 1.34 -2.02 6.88
C ARG A 8 2.80 -1.66 7.01
N ARG A 9 3.26 -1.45 8.24
CA ARG A 9 4.68 -1.33 8.60
C ARG A 9 5.33 -2.72 8.70
N VAL A 10 6.57 -2.84 8.25
CA VAL A 10 7.31 -4.11 8.19
C VAL A 10 8.40 -4.20 9.25
N ASP A 11 8.92 -3.07 9.71
CA ASP A 11 10.11 -2.98 10.55
C ASP A 11 9.83 -2.98 12.06
N ARG A 12 8.58 -2.82 12.49
CA ARG A 12 8.20 -2.96 13.90
C ARG A 12 7.95 -4.43 14.26
N ARG A 13 8.69 -4.92 15.26
CA ARG A 13 8.46 -6.22 15.92
C ARG A 13 7.16 -6.28 16.72
N SER A 14 6.65 -5.12 17.15
CA SER A 14 5.32 -4.98 17.72
C SER A 14 4.31 -5.02 16.58
N GLU A 15 3.27 -5.85 16.72
CA GLU A 15 2.30 -6.27 15.68
C GLU A 15 2.14 -5.29 14.50
N PRO A 16 2.29 -5.76 13.25
CA PRO A 16 2.10 -4.91 12.09
C PRO A 16 0.67 -4.38 12.06
N SER A 17 0.47 -3.09 12.37
CA SER A 17 -0.83 -2.44 12.23
C SER A 17 -1.20 -2.42 10.76
N LEU A 18 -2.21 -3.22 10.40
CA LEU A 18 -2.86 -3.12 9.10
C LEU A 18 -3.77 -1.90 9.14
N GLU A 19 -3.51 -0.95 8.28
CA GLU A 19 -4.25 0.30 8.21
C GLU A 19 -4.85 0.49 6.81
N THR A 20 -5.94 1.26 6.75
CA THR A 20 -6.65 1.54 5.49
C THR A 20 -6.49 3.00 5.16
N LEU A 21 -5.92 3.31 3.99
CA LEU A 21 -5.68 4.68 3.52
C LEU A 21 -6.86 5.24 2.73
N ALA A 22 -7.56 4.38 2.00
CA ALA A 22 -8.71 4.74 1.18
C ALA A 22 -9.64 3.52 1.05
N VAL A 23 -10.92 3.79 0.87
CA VAL A 23 -12.01 2.82 0.66
C VAL A 23 -12.87 3.30 -0.51
N ASP A 24 -13.85 2.48 -0.91
CA ASP A 24 -14.86 2.85 -1.91
C ASP A 24 -14.28 3.19 -3.31
N ILE A 25 -13.14 2.59 -3.66
CA ILE A 25 -12.55 2.74 -5.01
C ILE A 25 -13.24 1.76 -5.95
N GLU A 26 -14.02 2.28 -6.89
CA GLU A 26 -14.89 1.45 -7.73
C GLU A 26 -14.12 0.55 -8.70
N ASN A 27 -12.94 0.98 -9.14
CA ASN A 27 -12.18 0.31 -10.21
C ASN A 27 -10.86 -0.29 -9.69
N HIS A 28 -10.61 -1.55 -10.06
CA HIS A 28 -9.34 -2.24 -9.79
C HIS A 28 -8.12 -1.50 -10.36
N ASP A 29 -8.20 -1.03 -11.60
CA ASP A 29 -7.10 -0.34 -12.28
C ASP A 29 -6.80 1.00 -11.63
N GLU A 30 -7.84 1.70 -11.16
CA GLU A 30 -7.69 2.93 -10.38
C GLU A 30 -7.01 2.65 -9.03
N ALA A 31 -7.47 1.63 -8.31
CA ALA A 31 -6.87 1.24 -7.03
C ALA A 31 -5.39 0.86 -7.21
N LYS A 32 -5.06 0.12 -8.27
CA LYS A 32 -3.68 -0.25 -8.62
C LYS A 32 -2.84 0.98 -8.99
N ALA A 33 -3.37 1.87 -9.82
CA ALA A 33 -2.69 3.11 -10.19
C ALA A 33 -2.43 4.00 -8.97
N LEU A 34 -3.36 4.03 -8.00
CA LEU A 34 -3.20 4.77 -6.75
C LEU A 34 -2.07 4.17 -5.90
N VAL A 35 -2.00 2.84 -5.76
CA VAL A 35 -0.87 2.15 -5.09
C VAL A 35 0.46 2.48 -5.77
N ASP A 36 0.51 2.42 -7.10
CA ASP A 36 1.69 2.73 -7.89
C ASP A 36 2.17 4.18 -7.68
N ARG A 37 1.24 5.15 -7.71
CA ARG A 37 1.53 6.57 -7.46
C ARG A 37 1.98 6.82 -6.02
N LEU A 38 1.27 6.26 -5.04
CA LEU A 38 1.60 6.43 -3.62
C LEU A 38 2.99 5.89 -3.31
N ALA A 39 3.28 4.64 -3.67
CA ALA A 39 4.61 4.07 -3.46
C ALA A 39 5.68 4.82 -4.27
N GLY A 40 5.38 5.18 -5.53
CA GLY A 40 6.30 5.88 -6.43
C GLY A 40 6.67 7.30 -6.00
N SER A 41 5.87 7.94 -5.15
CA SER A 41 6.17 9.27 -4.58
C SER A 41 7.33 9.28 -3.59
N TYR A 42 7.74 8.11 -3.09
CA TYR A 42 8.87 7.97 -2.16
C TYR A 42 10.17 7.67 -2.90
N ALA A 43 11.26 8.33 -2.50
CA ALA A 43 12.58 8.14 -3.09
C ALA A 43 13.08 6.68 -3.03
N GLN A 44 12.72 5.96 -1.97
CA GLN A 44 13.01 4.54 -1.82
C GLN A 44 11.71 3.76 -1.95
N ASN A 45 11.50 3.13 -3.10
CA ASN A 45 10.33 2.30 -3.37
C ASN A 45 10.66 1.16 -4.33
N GLY A 46 9.75 0.19 -4.40
CA GLY A 46 9.83 -0.89 -5.37
C GLY A 46 8.61 -1.78 -5.37
N ARG A 47 8.70 -2.86 -6.13
CA ARG A 47 7.69 -3.91 -6.18
C ARG A 47 8.09 -5.01 -5.19
N HIS A 48 7.12 -5.52 -4.44
CA HIS A 48 7.35 -6.68 -3.56
C HIS A 48 6.87 -7.96 -4.25
N ALA A 49 5.57 -8.04 -4.53
CA ALA A 49 4.92 -9.07 -5.32
C ALA A 49 3.57 -8.50 -5.77
N PRO A 50 3.07 -8.73 -6.99
CA PRO A 50 1.74 -8.23 -7.39
C PRO A 50 0.65 -8.73 -6.42
N PRO A 51 -0.26 -7.86 -5.92
CA PRO A 51 -0.46 -6.43 -6.21
C PRO A 51 0.25 -5.46 -5.22
N MET A 52 1.17 -5.96 -4.40
CA MET A 52 1.87 -5.23 -3.34
C MET A 52 3.13 -4.50 -3.81
N ARG A 53 3.28 -3.28 -3.31
CA ARG A 53 4.49 -2.46 -3.42
C ARG A 53 5.07 -2.17 -2.05
N TRP A 54 6.36 -1.83 -2.03
CA TRP A 54 7.01 -1.35 -0.84
C TRP A 54 7.52 0.07 -1.05
N PHE A 55 7.59 0.83 0.03
CA PHE A 55 8.30 2.10 0.08
C PHE A 55 8.91 2.30 1.47
N ARG A 56 9.93 3.15 1.56
CA ARG A 56 10.59 3.50 2.82
C ARG A 56 10.48 5.00 3.07
N ASN A 57 10.09 5.36 4.28
CA ASN A 57 10.05 6.74 4.75
C ASN A 57 10.75 6.85 6.13
N ARG A 58 10.67 8.03 6.77
CA ARG A 58 11.27 8.27 8.10
C ARG A 58 10.77 7.33 9.20
N ALA A 59 9.58 6.77 9.02
CA ALA A 59 8.92 5.92 9.98
C ALA A 59 9.14 4.42 9.75
N GLY A 60 9.85 4.05 8.67
CA GLY A 60 10.19 2.65 8.41
C GLY A 60 9.98 2.17 6.98
N LEU A 61 10.01 0.84 6.83
CA LEU A 61 9.64 0.12 5.63
C LEU A 61 8.14 -0.20 5.67
N HIS A 62 7.44 0.07 4.57
CA HIS A 62 6.00 -0.13 4.45
C HIS A 62 5.68 -1.00 3.25
N LEU A 63 4.60 -1.76 3.35
CA LEU A 63 3.92 -2.42 2.24
C LEU A 63 2.57 -1.75 2.01
N ILE A 64 2.20 -1.60 0.74
CA ILE A 64 0.94 -0.98 0.30
C ILE A 64 0.35 -1.77 -0.88
N TRP A 65 -0.97 -1.99 -0.88
CA TRP A 65 -1.67 -2.75 -1.91
C TRP A 65 -3.15 -2.37 -2.01
N ALA A 66 -3.75 -2.70 -3.14
CA ALA A 66 -5.18 -2.64 -3.35
C ALA A 66 -5.81 -3.98 -2.93
N GLN A 67 -6.90 -3.93 -2.18
CA GLN A 67 -7.63 -5.11 -1.72
C GLN A 67 -9.11 -4.93 -2.03
N GLN A 68 -9.73 -5.93 -2.65
CA GLN A 68 -11.18 -5.96 -2.86
C GLN A 68 -11.89 -6.12 -1.50
N GLN A 69 -12.95 -5.35 -1.28
CA GLN A 69 -13.77 -5.38 -0.05
C GLN A 69 -14.95 -6.33 -0.18
#